data_AF-A0A7V3BG05-F1
#
_entry.id   AF-A0A7V3BG05-F1
#
_cell.length_a   1.000
_cell.length_b   1.000
_cell.length_c   1.000
_cell.angle_alpha   90.00
_cell.angle_beta   90.00
_cell.angle_gamma   90.00
#
_symmetry.space_group_name_H-M   'P 1'
#
loop_
_entity.id
_entity.type
_entity.pdbx_description
1 polymer ?
#
loop_
_entity_poly.entity_id
_entity_poly.type
_entity_poly.pdbx_seq_one_letter_code
_entity_poly.pdbx_strand_id
1 'polypeptide(L)'
;MPAPRATRAGCGGHPVPWLHLYTRMKSALADQIFHELEVHSRLEQEVFYPAVEAKLAAEGKDLVADSLEAHHTVDTLIAEFRGLEAVDSQYHEKFDELRESVEEHIGEEEDELLPEALEALGDKIDRLSTQMQKRKEQLMASMQ
;
A
#
# COMPACT_ATOMS: atom_id res chain seq x y z
N MET A 1 31.26 -40.27 -46.24
CA MET A 1 31.62 -39.87 -44.86
C MET A 1 30.37 -39.33 -44.18
N PRO A 2 29.72 -40.03 -43.25
CA PRO A 2 28.61 -39.46 -42.49
C PRO A 2 29.13 -38.65 -41.29
N ALA A 3 28.50 -37.51 -41.00
CA ALA A 3 28.82 -36.66 -39.85
C ALA A 3 28.43 -37.32 -38.52
N PRO A 4 29.14 -37.04 -37.40
CA PRO A 4 28.81 -37.66 -36.11
C PRO A 4 27.54 -37.05 -35.52
N ARG A 5 26.69 -37.93 -34.96
CA ARG A 5 25.52 -37.54 -34.15
C ARG A 5 26.00 -36.88 -32.86
N ALA A 6 25.59 -35.64 -32.63
CA ALA A 6 25.68 -35.00 -31.33
C ALA A 6 24.70 -35.69 -30.35
N THR A 7 25.24 -36.34 -29.33
CA THR A 7 24.46 -36.81 -28.17
C THR A 7 24.03 -35.60 -27.35
N ARG A 8 22.72 -35.41 -27.17
CA ARG A 8 22.15 -34.41 -26.27
C ARG A 8 22.48 -34.81 -24.82
N ALA A 9 23.45 -34.15 -24.21
CA ALA A 9 23.65 -34.20 -22.76
C ALA A 9 22.50 -33.45 -22.09
N GLY A 10 21.84 -34.08 -21.12
CA GLY A 10 20.74 -33.50 -20.37
C GLY A 10 21.19 -32.29 -19.55
N CYS A 11 20.45 -31.20 -19.65
CA CYS A 11 20.55 -30.09 -18.71
C CYS A 11 19.98 -30.56 -17.36
N GLY A 12 20.86 -30.90 -16.42
CA GLY A 12 20.48 -31.00 -15.01
C GLY A 12 20.09 -29.62 -14.50
N GLY A 13 18.84 -29.47 -14.04
CA GLY A 13 18.34 -28.25 -13.44
C GLY A 13 19.04 -27.98 -12.11
N HIS A 14 20.10 -27.20 -12.13
CA HIS A 14 20.65 -26.61 -10.93
C HIS A 14 19.77 -25.42 -10.52
N PRO A 15 19.39 -25.29 -9.23
CA PRO A 15 18.62 -24.15 -8.77
C PRO A 15 19.42 -22.87 -9.02
N VAL A 16 18.76 -21.88 -9.65
CA VAL A 16 19.37 -20.58 -9.98
C VAL A 16 19.58 -19.81 -8.67
N PRO A 17 20.83 -19.62 -8.18
CA PRO A 17 21.08 -19.12 -6.83
C PRO A 17 20.49 -17.72 -6.57
N TRP A 18 20.36 -16.93 -7.63
CA TRP A 18 19.85 -15.56 -7.59
C TRP A 18 18.32 -15.48 -7.44
N LEU A 19 17.58 -16.53 -7.76
CA LEU A 19 16.11 -16.52 -7.69
C LEU A 19 15.63 -16.33 -6.25
N HIS A 20 16.26 -17.01 -5.28
CA HIS A 20 15.94 -16.85 -3.87
C HIS A 20 16.29 -15.46 -3.32
N LEU A 21 17.37 -14.85 -3.81
CA LEU A 21 17.73 -13.48 -3.43
C LEU A 21 16.72 -12.47 -3.99
N TYR A 22 16.30 -12.65 -5.25
CA TYR A 22 15.26 -11.85 -5.88
C TYR A 22 13.91 -11.95 -5.14
N THR A 23 13.44 -13.16 -4.84
CA THR A 23 12.19 -13.38 -4.09
C THR A 23 12.24 -12.75 -2.69
N ARG A 24 13.37 -12.84 -1.99
CA ARG A 24 13.55 -12.20 -0.68
C ARG A 24 13.48 -10.68 -0.77
N MET A 25 14.13 -10.09 -1.77
CA MET A 25 14.08 -8.64 -1.98
C MET A 25 12.66 -8.17 -2.33
N LYS A 26 11.94 -8.92 -3.18
CA LYS A 26 10.55 -8.62 -3.52
C LYS A 26 9.64 -8.68 -2.29
N SER A 27 9.77 -9.70 -1.46
CA SER A 27 9.02 -9.83 -0.20
C SER A 27 9.31 -8.66 0.75
N ALA A 28 10.59 -8.33 0.96
CA ALA A 28 10.98 -7.24 1.85
C ALA A 28 10.43 -5.87 1.39
N LEU A 29 10.41 -5.62 0.08
CA LEU A 29 9.80 -4.41 -0.48
C LEU A 29 8.28 -4.38 -0.29
N ALA A 30 7.61 -5.52 -0.49
CA ALA A 30 6.17 -5.62 -0.25
C ALA A 30 5.83 -5.39 1.23
N ASP A 31 6.58 -6.02 2.15
CA ASP A 31 6.42 -5.82 3.60
C ASP A 31 6.60 -4.34 3.99
N GLN A 32 7.58 -3.65 3.39
CA GLN A 32 7.78 -2.22 3.60
C GLN A 32 6.59 -1.39 3.06
N ILE A 33 6.07 -1.73 1.88
CA ILE A 33 4.92 -1.05 1.29
C ILE A 33 3.68 -1.24 2.18
N PHE A 34 3.40 -2.47 2.61
CA PHE A 34 2.27 -2.77 3.49
C PHE A 34 2.37 -2.00 4.80
N HIS A 35 3.57 -1.94 5.38
CA HIS A 35 3.81 -1.16 6.59
C HIS A 35 3.51 0.32 6.42
N GLU A 36 4.00 0.95 5.35
CA GLU A 36 3.75 2.39 5.12
C GLU A 36 2.27 2.65 4.81
N LEU A 37 1.58 1.77 4.09
CA LEU A 37 0.13 1.87 3.83
C LEU A 37 -0.69 1.74 5.12
N GLU A 38 -0.37 0.77 5.98
CA GLU A 38 -1.02 0.62 7.30
C GLU A 38 -0.78 1.85 8.20
N VAL A 39 0.38 2.49 8.11
CA VAL A 39 0.66 3.72 8.86
C VAL A 39 -0.11 4.90 8.27
N HIS A 40 -0.15 5.03 6.96
CA HIS A 40 -0.89 6.08 6.24
C HIS A 40 -2.39 6.03 6.55
N SER A 41 -3.03 4.87 6.36
CA SER A 41 -4.48 4.72 6.59
C SER A 41 -4.85 5.03 8.04
N ARG A 42 -4.03 4.61 9.01
CA ARG A 42 -4.25 4.92 10.43
C ARG A 42 -4.09 6.39 10.76
N LEU A 43 -3.15 7.09 10.11
CA LEU A 43 -3.02 8.54 10.30
C LEU A 43 -4.26 9.27 9.83
N GLU A 44 -4.80 8.86 8.70
CA GLU A 44 -5.99 9.49 8.15
C GLU A 44 -7.22 9.23 9.00
N GLN A 45 -7.47 7.96 9.33
CA GLN A 45 -8.62 7.54 10.14
C GLN A 45 -8.59 8.11 11.57
N GLU A 46 -7.42 8.16 12.21
CA GLU A 46 -7.32 8.58 13.61
C GLU A 46 -7.19 10.10 13.78
N VAL A 47 -6.73 10.83 12.76
CA VAL A 47 -6.38 12.25 12.88
C VAL A 47 -7.01 13.11 11.79
N PHE A 48 -6.83 12.76 10.52
CA PHE A 48 -7.25 13.62 9.40
C PHE A 48 -8.78 13.63 9.23
N TYR A 49 -9.40 12.47 9.02
CA TYR A 49 -10.85 12.38 8.76
C TYR A 49 -11.71 12.98 9.87
N PRO A 50 -11.45 12.77 11.17
CA PRO A 50 -12.21 13.43 12.22
C PRO A 50 -12.13 14.96 12.16
N ALA A 51 -10.99 15.51 11.70
CA ALA A 51 -10.82 16.95 11.54
C ALA A 51 -11.60 17.48 10.32
N VAL A 52 -11.62 16.73 9.22
CA VAL A 52 -12.38 17.04 8.00
C VAL A 52 -13.89 17.00 8.28
N GLU A 53 -14.41 15.91 8.85
CA GLU A 53 -15.84 15.75 9.13
C GLU A 53 -16.36 16.86 10.05
N ALA A 54 -15.54 17.28 11.02
CA ALA A 54 -15.87 18.37 11.93
C ALA A 54 -15.96 19.74 11.24
N LYS A 55 -15.45 19.87 10.00
CA LYS A 55 -15.40 21.12 9.23
C LYS A 55 -16.34 21.16 8.04
N LEU A 56 -16.43 20.09 7.27
CA LEU A 56 -17.21 20.01 6.03
C LEU A 56 -18.63 19.44 6.23
N ALA A 57 -18.99 19.04 7.46
CA ALA A 57 -20.33 18.61 7.85
C ALA A 57 -20.88 17.42 7.05
N ALA A 58 -21.76 17.64 6.06
CA ALA A 58 -22.38 16.55 5.29
C ALA A 58 -21.48 16.11 4.13
N GLU A 59 -20.98 17.07 3.35
CA GLU A 59 -20.08 16.83 2.21
C GLU A 59 -18.78 16.13 2.65
N GLY A 60 -18.20 16.56 3.77
CA GLY A 60 -17.03 15.88 4.33
C GLY A 60 -17.30 14.47 4.85
N LYS A 61 -18.55 14.12 5.18
CA LYS A 61 -18.88 12.75 5.60
C LYS A 61 -18.97 11.81 4.42
N ASP A 62 -19.49 12.29 3.30
CA ASP A 62 -19.61 11.47 2.10
C ASP A 62 -18.20 11.17 1.54
N LEU A 63 -17.36 12.21 1.37
CA LEU A 63 -15.97 12.02 0.92
C LEU A 63 -15.16 11.12 1.87
N VAL A 64 -15.28 11.31 3.20
CA VAL A 64 -14.60 10.46 4.18
C VAL A 64 -15.13 9.02 4.16
N ALA A 65 -16.42 8.82 3.91
CA ALA A 65 -17.00 7.48 3.82
C ALA A 65 -16.42 6.71 2.61
N ASP A 66 -16.28 7.38 1.48
CA ASP A 66 -15.68 6.81 0.27
C ASP A 66 -14.21 6.42 0.53
N SER A 67 -13.40 7.33 1.13
CA SER A 67 -12.01 7.02 1.49
C SER A 67 -11.89 5.89 2.54
N LEU A 68 -12.86 5.75 3.44
CA LEU A 68 -12.91 4.63 4.39
C LEU A 68 -13.20 3.28 3.71
N GLU A 69 -14.03 3.27 2.66
CA GLU A 69 -14.29 2.09 1.84
C GLU A 69 -13.04 1.68 1.03
N ALA A 70 -12.35 2.65 0.43
CA ALA A 70 -11.07 2.43 -0.25
C ALA A 70 -10.01 1.85 0.70
N HIS A 71 -9.88 2.41 1.92
CA HIS A 71 -9.02 1.86 2.96
C HIS A 71 -9.37 0.43 3.35
N HIS A 72 -10.65 0.10 3.49
CA HIS A 72 -11.05 -1.26 3.81
C HIS A 72 -10.62 -2.24 2.69
N THR A 73 -10.72 -1.84 1.43
CA THR A 73 -10.26 -2.62 0.28
C THR A 73 -8.75 -2.86 0.34
N VAL A 74 -7.97 -1.80 0.53
CA VAL A 74 -6.50 -1.87 0.66
C VAL A 74 -6.07 -2.76 1.83
N ASP A 75 -6.68 -2.59 3.01
CA ASP A 75 -6.39 -3.40 4.20
C ASP A 75 -6.71 -4.88 3.98
N THR A 76 -7.79 -5.16 3.25
CA THR A 76 -8.19 -6.53 2.90
C THR A 76 -7.15 -7.18 1.97
N LEU A 77 -6.70 -6.47 0.93
CA LEU A 77 -5.67 -6.96 0.02
C LEU A 77 -4.35 -7.23 0.77
N ILE A 78 -3.91 -6.31 1.65
CA ILE A 78 -2.72 -6.51 2.50
C ILE A 78 -2.87 -7.74 3.40
N ALA A 79 -4.04 -7.94 4.01
CA ALA A 79 -4.30 -9.11 4.84
C ALA A 79 -4.23 -10.43 4.05
N GLU A 80 -4.69 -10.45 2.79
CA GLU A 80 -4.60 -11.62 1.92
C GLU A 80 -3.15 -11.97 1.56
N PHE A 81 -2.27 -10.97 1.39
CA PHE A 81 -0.85 -11.22 1.15
C PHE A 81 -0.16 -11.98 2.28
N ARG A 82 -0.63 -11.86 3.52
CA ARG A 82 -0.08 -12.62 4.67
C ARG A 82 -0.25 -14.14 4.53
N GLY A 83 -1.15 -14.58 3.65
CA GLY A 83 -1.38 -15.99 3.30
C GLY A 83 -0.69 -16.46 2.01
N LEU A 84 0.01 -15.57 1.28
CA LEU A 84 0.56 -15.84 -0.04
C LEU A 84 2.08 -15.81 -0.03
N GLU A 85 2.71 -16.80 -0.66
CA GLU A 85 4.15 -16.72 -0.94
C GLU A 85 4.41 -15.91 -2.21
N ALA A 86 5.49 -15.12 -2.23
CA ALA A 86 5.89 -14.30 -3.38
C ALA A 86 6.21 -15.08 -4.68
N VAL A 87 6.22 -16.41 -4.61
CA VAL A 87 6.37 -17.33 -5.76
C VAL A 87 5.05 -17.79 -6.36
N ASP A 88 3.91 -17.52 -5.70
CA ASP A 88 2.59 -17.83 -6.23
C ASP A 88 2.30 -16.96 -7.46
N SER A 89 1.73 -17.55 -8.51
CA SER A 89 1.30 -16.83 -9.71
C SER A 89 0.31 -15.72 -9.39
N GLN A 90 -0.54 -15.91 -8.38
CA GLN A 90 -1.55 -14.93 -7.95
C GLN A 90 -0.93 -13.71 -7.26
N TYR A 91 0.31 -13.81 -6.77
CA TYR A 91 0.96 -12.72 -6.06
C TYR A 91 1.09 -11.47 -6.94
N HIS A 92 1.42 -11.63 -8.22
CA HIS A 92 1.60 -10.49 -9.10
C HIS A 92 0.28 -9.79 -9.41
N GLU A 93 -0.75 -10.55 -9.73
CA GLU A 93 -2.09 -10.05 -10.05
C GLU A 93 -2.68 -9.27 -8.87
N LYS A 94 -2.58 -9.81 -7.65
CA LYS A 94 -3.02 -9.11 -6.44
C LYS A 94 -2.21 -7.86 -6.14
N PHE A 95 -0.94 -7.82 -6.54
CA PHE A 95 -0.10 -6.65 -6.29
C PHE A 95 -0.46 -5.52 -7.26
N ASP A 96 -0.83 -5.86 -8.49
CA ASP A 96 -1.40 -4.89 -9.43
C ASP A 96 -2.76 -4.37 -8.93
N GLU A 97 -3.63 -5.24 -8.41
CA GLU A 97 -4.91 -4.84 -7.78
C GLU A 97 -4.71 -3.90 -6.58
N LEU A 98 -3.74 -4.21 -5.69
CA LEU A 98 -3.37 -3.33 -4.58
C LEU A 98 -2.87 -1.97 -5.09
N ARG A 99 -2.00 -1.96 -6.12
CA ARG A 99 -1.50 -0.71 -6.69
C ARG A 99 -2.65 0.13 -7.24
N GLU A 100 -3.53 -0.46 -8.04
CA GLU A 100 -4.67 0.24 -8.64
C GLU A 100 -5.59 0.83 -7.57
N SER A 101 -5.92 0.05 -6.53
CA SER A 101 -6.74 0.52 -5.40
C SER A 101 -6.10 1.70 -4.66
N VAL A 102 -4.77 1.67 -4.47
CA VAL A 102 -4.04 2.76 -3.81
C VAL A 102 -3.96 4.00 -4.71
N GLU A 103 -3.70 3.82 -6.01
CA GLU A 103 -3.64 4.93 -6.97
C GLU A 103 -4.98 5.64 -7.12
N GLU A 104 -6.09 4.89 -7.12
CA GLU A 104 -7.45 5.43 -7.14
C GLU A 104 -7.76 6.21 -5.85
N HIS A 105 -7.51 5.61 -4.67
CA HIS A 105 -7.66 6.28 -3.36
C HIS A 105 -6.90 7.61 -3.30
N ILE A 106 -5.62 7.62 -3.67
CA ILE A 106 -4.81 8.84 -3.68
C ILE A 106 -5.41 9.88 -4.64
N GLY A 107 -5.88 9.46 -5.81
CA GLY A 107 -6.49 10.36 -6.78
C GLY A 107 -7.74 11.06 -6.23
N GLU A 108 -8.66 10.29 -5.64
CA GLU A 108 -9.88 10.83 -5.01
C GLU A 108 -9.54 11.79 -3.87
N GLU A 109 -8.56 11.45 -3.03
CA GLU A 109 -8.16 12.34 -1.95
C GLU A 109 -7.47 13.62 -2.45
N GLU A 110 -6.55 13.54 -3.42
CA GLU A 110 -5.83 14.70 -3.96
C GLU A 110 -6.72 15.62 -4.78
N ASP A 111 -7.68 15.09 -5.52
CA ASP A 111 -8.55 15.86 -6.41
C ASP A 111 -9.81 16.41 -5.70
N GLU A 112 -10.30 15.73 -4.66
CA GLU A 112 -11.58 16.09 -4.00
C GLU A 112 -11.40 16.41 -2.51
N LEU A 113 -10.94 15.47 -1.70
CA LEU A 113 -10.94 15.60 -0.24
C LEU A 113 -9.95 16.65 0.29
N LEU A 114 -8.71 16.62 -0.20
CA LEU A 114 -7.63 17.48 0.27
C LEU A 114 -7.86 18.96 -0.08
N PRO A 115 -8.34 19.34 -1.29
CA PRO A 115 -8.71 20.72 -1.60
C PRO A 115 -9.78 21.28 -0.64
N GLU A 116 -10.85 20.53 -0.41
CA GLU A 116 -11.94 20.92 0.50
C GLU A 116 -11.45 21.01 1.96
N ALA A 117 -10.61 20.07 2.39
CA ALA A 117 -9.99 20.10 3.71
C ALA A 117 -9.06 21.32 3.88
N LEU A 118 -8.27 21.67 2.85
CA LEU A 118 -7.37 22.82 2.85
C LEU A 118 -8.15 24.13 3.03
N GLU A 119 -9.25 24.29 2.30
CA GLU A 119 -10.12 25.46 2.43
C GLU A 119 -10.78 25.53 3.81
N ALA A 120 -11.33 24.41 4.30
CA ALA A 120 -12.13 24.40 5.51
C ALA A 120 -11.30 24.43 6.82
N LEU A 121 -10.08 23.88 6.81
CA LEU A 121 -9.21 23.84 8.00
C LEU A 121 -8.39 25.13 8.16
N GLY A 122 -7.99 25.77 7.07
CA GLY A 122 -7.26 27.05 7.08
C GLY A 122 -6.06 27.05 8.04
N ASP A 123 -6.07 27.94 9.04
CA ASP A 123 -4.99 28.12 10.02
C ASP A 123 -4.75 26.90 10.92
N LYS A 124 -5.66 25.91 10.92
CA LYS A 124 -5.54 24.70 11.75
C LYS A 124 -4.67 23.62 11.13
N ILE A 125 -4.30 23.76 9.85
CA ILE A 125 -3.52 22.76 9.11
C ILE A 125 -2.16 22.53 9.75
N ASP A 126 -1.46 23.59 10.18
CA ASP A 126 -0.15 23.45 10.83
C ASP A 126 -0.24 22.61 12.11
N ARG A 127 -1.31 22.81 12.88
CA ARG A 127 -1.57 22.03 14.09
C ARG A 127 -1.90 20.59 13.75
N LEU A 128 -2.74 20.36 12.74
CA LEU A 128 -3.13 19.02 12.31
C LEU A 128 -1.92 18.24 11.79
N SER A 129 -1.09 18.87 10.95
CA SER A 129 0.18 18.34 10.46
C SER A 129 1.10 17.95 11.61
N THR A 130 1.26 18.81 12.62
CA THR A 130 2.05 18.48 13.82
C THR A 130 1.50 17.26 14.57
N GLN A 131 0.18 17.14 14.67
CA GLN A 131 -0.47 15.98 15.30
C GLN A 131 -0.25 14.69 14.49
N MET A 132 -0.39 14.75 13.17
CA MET A 132 -0.15 13.62 12.27
C MET A 132 1.31 13.18 12.32
N GLN A 133 2.28 14.09 12.28
CA GLN A 133 3.70 13.73 12.38
C GLN A 133 4.03 13.03 13.70
N LYS A 134 3.54 13.58 14.82
CA LYS A 134 3.71 12.93 16.12
C LYS A 134 3.05 11.55 16.17
N ARG A 135 1.87 11.40 15.57
CA ARG A 135 1.19 10.10 15.51
C ARG A 135 1.94 9.12 14.63
N LYS A 136 2.53 9.58 13.52
CA LYS A 136 3.35 8.77 12.63
C LYS A 136 4.54 8.20 13.38
N GLU A 137 5.28 9.04 14.09
CA GLU A 137 6.41 8.60 14.92
C GLU A 137 6.01 7.52 15.93
N GLN A 138 4.84 7.64 16.57
CA GLN A 138 4.32 6.64 17.50
C GLN A 138 3.96 5.32 16.81
N LEU A 139 3.28 5.38 15.66
CA LEU A 139 2.90 4.20 14.89
C LEU A 139 4.14 3.45 14.39
N MET A 140 5.07 4.16 13.75
CA MET A 140 6.35 3.62 13.26
C MET A 140 7.17 2.96 14.39
N ALA A 141 7.18 3.56 15.59
CA ALA A 141 7.88 2.99 16.75
C ALA A 141 7.17 1.76 17.35
N SER A 142 5.85 1.66 17.22
CA SER A 142 5.06 0.56 17.78
C SER A 142 4.97 -0.68 16.88
N MET A 143 5.32 -0.52 15.60
CA MET A 143 5.24 -1.56 14.58
C MET A 143 6.63 -2.15 14.23
N GLN A 144 7.64 -1.88 15.06
CA GLN A 144 8.96 -2.53 15.08
C GLN A 144 8.99 -3.69 16.07
#